data_AF-X1IJX6-F1
#
_entry.id   AF-X1IJX6-F1
#
_cell.length_a   1.000
_cell.length_b   1.000
_cell.length_c   1.000
_cell.angle_alpha   90.00
_cell.angle_beta   90.00
_cell.angle_gamma   90.00
#
_symmetry.space_group_name_H-M   'P 1'
#
loop_
_entity.id
_entity.type
_entity.pdbx_description
1 polymer ?
#
loop_
_entity_poly.entity_id
_entity_poly.type
_entity_poly.pdbx_seq_one_letter_code
_entity_poly.pdbx_strand_id
1 'polypeptide(L)'
;KFTGGEPLLREEIVEIIRNISDLKLYKDISMTTNGFYLIEKAQDLYNAGLNRINVSLGTLKSDIYKKMYGSDSLEVVLKGLTKAKEVGLTPIKLNYVVLKGINDEEMDDLVNFCAENEFILQIIELHKVSRSVSEHNGFYEKFYFDVTPLIEEFEKKAIDIEV
;
A
#
# COMPACT_ATOMS: atom_id res chain seq x y z
N LYS A 1 -10.03 11.22 -1.56
CA LYS A 1 -9.16 10.03 -1.71
C LYS A 1 -9.71 9.17 -2.84
N PHE A 2 -8.89 8.84 -3.84
CA PHE A 2 -9.25 7.97 -4.96
C PHE A 2 -8.92 6.51 -4.64
N THR A 3 -9.83 5.62 -4.96
CA THR A 3 -9.74 4.16 -4.77
C THR A 3 -10.70 3.48 -5.76
N GLY A 4 -10.91 2.17 -5.64
CA GLY A 4 -11.85 1.39 -6.44
C GLY A 4 -11.34 -0.04 -6.62
N GLY A 5 -11.23 -0.47 -7.87
CA GLY A 5 -10.28 -1.53 -8.26
C GLY A 5 -8.87 -0.94 -8.31
N GLU A 6 -8.22 -1.01 -9.47
CA GLU A 6 -6.99 -0.26 -9.72
C GLU A 6 -7.32 1.09 -10.38
N PRO A 7 -7.22 2.24 -9.67
CA PRO A 7 -7.58 3.54 -10.25
C PRO A 7 -6.68 3.96 -11.41
N LEU A 8 -5.43 3.48 -11.46
CA LEU A 8 -4.51 3.82 -12.55
C LEU A 8 -4.85 3.14 -13.89
N LEU A 9 -5.76 2.16 -13.89
CA LEU A 9 -6.33 1.61 -15.13
C LEU A 9 -7.33 2.56 -15.80
N ARG A 10 -7.83 3.56 -15.08
CA ARG A 10 -8.76 4.53 -15.64
C ARG A 10 -7.98 5.54 -16.51
N GLU A 11 -8.33 5.60 -17.78
CA GLU A 11 -7.65 6.45 -18.77
C GLU A 11 -7.64 7.92 -18.34
N GLU A 12 -8.75 8.43 -17.81
CA GLU A 12 -8.91 9.85 -17.46
C GLU A 12 -8.46 10.21 -16.03
N ILE A 13 -7.80 9.30 -15.30
CA ILE A 13 -7.49 9.51 -13.87
C ILE A 13 -6.69 10.79 -13.61
N VAL A 14 -5.75 11.12 -14.50
CA VAL A 14 -4.92 12.33 -14.41
C VAL A 14 -5.78 13.59 -14.58
N GLU A 15 -6.70 13.59 -15.55
CA GLU A 15 -7.61 14.70 -15.80
C GLU A 15 -8.58 14.89 -14.62
N ILE A 16 -9.11 13.80 -14.08
CA ILE A 16 -9.99 13.83 -12.90
C ILE A 16 -9.28 14.46 -11.71
N ILE A 17 -8.03 14.07 -11.44
CA ILE A 17 -7.23 14.66 -10.36
C ILE A 17 -7.00 16.15 -10.60
N ARG A 18 -6.63 16.53 -11.83
CA ARG A 18 -6.39 17.93 -12.20
C ARG A 18 -7.62 18.79 -11.97
N ASN A 19 -8.76 18.36 -12.50
CA ASN A 19 -10.04 19.06 -12.35
C ASN A 19 -10.41 19.23 -10.87
N ILE A 20 -10.20 18.21 -10.03
CA ILE A 20 -10.48 18.29 -8.59
C ILE A 20 -9.47 19.20 -7.86
N SER A 21 -8.20 19.17 -8.25
CA SER A 21 -7.15 20.03 -7.70
C SER A 21 -7.37 21.50 -8.04
N ASP A 22 -7.92 21.78 -9.23
CA ASP A 22 -8.19 23.14 -9.71
C ASP A 22 -9.38 23.79 -9.03
N LEU A 23 -10.28 23.01 -8.44
CA LEU A 23 -11.36 23.55 -7.58
C LEU A 23 -10.81 24.25 -6.33
N LYS A 24 -9.56 23.95 -5.90
CA LYS A 24 -8.93 24.47 -4.67
C LYS A 24 -9.76 24.26 -3.40
N LEU A 25 -10.72 23.34 -3.42
CA LEU A 25 -11.57 22.98 -2.28
C LEU A 25 -10.88 21.99 -1.33
N TYR A 26 -9.93 21.20 -1.85
CA TYR A 26 -9.25 20.15 -1.10
C TYR A 26 -7.78 20.51 -0.93
N LYS A 27 -7.32 20.55 0.32
CA LYS A 27 -5.89 20.75 0.65
C LYS A 27 -5.05 19.50 0.42
N ASP A 28 -5.72 18.35 0.27
CA ASP A 28 -5.08 17.05 0.25
C ASP A 28 -5.83 16.07 -0.63
N ILE A 29 -5.14 15.64 -1.69
CA ILE A 29 -5.61 14.68 -2.67
C ILE A 29 -4.71 13.45 -2.59
N SER A 30 -5.33 12.31 -2.34
CA SER A 30 -4.62 11.04 -2.16
C SER A 30 -5.23 9.93 -2.99
N MET A 31 -4.43 8.91 -3.31
CA MET A 31 -4.84 7.71 -4.03
C MET A 31 -4.43 6.44 -3.28
N THR A 32 -5.21 5.36 -3.43
CA THR A 32 -4.77 3.99 -3.13
C THR A 32 -4.61 3.21 -4.44
N THR A 33 -3.47 2.56 -4.64
CA THR A 33 -3.13 1.81 -5.87
C THR A 33 -2.34 0.53 -5.52
N ASN A 34 -2.32 -0.46 -6.41
CA ASN A 34 -1.38 -1.59 -6.36
C ASN A 34 0.05 -1.20 -6.79
N GLY A 35 0.23 0.01 -7.33
CA GLY A 35 1.53 0.58 -7.67
C GLY A 35 2.11 0.17 -9.02
N PHE A 36 1.47 -0.75 -9.75
CA PHE A 36 2.00 -1.29 -11.01
C PHE A 36 2.25 -0.21 -12.07
N TYR A 37 1.32 0.75 -12.22
CA TYR A 37 1.41 1.82 -13.22
C TYR A 37 2.09 3.10 -12.69
N LEU A 38 2.70 3.08 -11.50
CA LEU A 38 3.30 4.29 -10.92
C LEU A 38 4.52 4.77 -11.71
N ILE A 39 5.34 3.86 -12.27
CA ILE A 39 6.50 4.26 -13.07
C ILE A 39 6.07 5.22 -14.19
N GLU A 40 4.98 4.87 -14.88
CA GLU A 40 4.48 5.61 -16.04
C GLU A 40 3.70 6.87 -15.63
N LYS A 41 2.89 6.80 -14.56
CA LYS A 41 1.90 7.83 -14.25
C LYS A 41 2.30 8.78 -13.12
N ALA A 42 3.29 8.46 -12.29
CA ALA A 42 3.59 9.25 -11.09
C ALA A 42 3.86 10.73 -11.37
N GLN A 43 4.61 11.04 -12.43
CA GLN A 43 4.90 12.43 -12.82
C GLN A 43 3.64 13.20 -13.19
N ASP A 44 2.78 12.61 -14.02
CA ASP A 44 1.55 13.25 -14.47
C ASP A 44 0.55 13.43 -13.33
N LEU A 45 0.48 12.45 -12.41
CA LEU A 45 -0.33 12.53 -11.20
C LEU A 45 0.13 13.66 -10.29
N TYR A 46 1.44 13.79 -10.05
CA TYR A 46 2.01 14.89 -9.27
C TYR A 46 1.71 16.24 -9.93
N ASN A 47 1.93 16.36 -11.24
CA ASN A 47 1.64 17.58 -12.01
C ASN A 47 0.14 17.94 -12.04
N ALA A 48 -0.74 16.95 -11.92
CA ALA A 48 -2.18 17.16 -11.78
C ALA A 48 -2.59 17.59 -10.36
N GLY A 49 -1.66 17.59 -9.40
CA GLY A 49 -1.89 18.01 -8.02
C GLY A 49 -2.27 16.88 -7.07
N LEU A 50 -1.95 15.63 -7.39
CA LEU A 50 -1.96 14.54 -6.40
C LEU A 50 -0.89 14.80 -5.35
N ASN A 51 -1.24 14.73 -4.06
CA ASN A 51 -0.30 15.00 -2.97
C ASN A 51 0.40 13.74 -2.49
N ARG A 52 -0.36 12.67 -2.24
CA ARG A 52 0.18 11.44 -1.61
C ARG A 52 -0.45 10.16 -2.12
N ILE A 53 0.22 9.03 -1.89
CA ILE A 53 -0.26 7.71 -2.31
C ILE A 53 -0.20 6.69 -1.17
N ASN A 54 -1.08 5.70 -1.25
CA ASN A 54 -1.09 4.50 -0.43
C ASN A 54 -0.95 3.32 -1.38
N VAL A 55 0.14 2.56 -1.28
CA VAL A 55 0.43 1.45 -2.17
C VAL A 55 0.17 0.14 -1.44
N SER A 56 -0.71 -0.69 -1.98
CA SER A 56 -0.93 -2.04 -1.47
C SER A 56 0.22 -2.93 -1.93
N LEU A 57 1.08 -3.32 -1.00
CA LEU A 57 2.24 -4.18 -1.23
C LEU A 57 2.20 -5.33 -0.25
N GLY A 58 1.96 -6.55 -0.74
CA GLY A 58 1.76 -7.73 0.11
C GLY A 58 3.04 -8.44 0.55
N THR A 59 4.20 -8.11 -0.02
CA THR A 59 5.48 -8.81 0.22
C THR A 59 6.63 -8.10 -0.51
N LEU A 60 7.86 -8.25 -0.01
CA LEU A 60 9.11 -7.86 -0.67
C LEU A 60 9.81 -9.05 -1.36
N LYS A 61 9.23 -10.26 -1.28
CA LYS A 61 9.76 -11.48 -1.90
C LYS A 61 9.02 -11.80 -3.20
N SER A 62 9.75 -11.86 -4.31
CA SER A 62 9.18 -12.10 -5.65
C SER A 62 8.38 -13.42 -5.75
N ASP A 63 8.82 -14.49 -5.09
CA ASP A 63 8.13 -15.78 -5.13
C ASP A 63 6.77 -15.74 -4.39
N ILE A 64 6.71 -15.05 -3.25
CA ILE A 64 5.46 -14.79 -2.51
C ILE A 64 4.58 -13.85 -3.33
N TYR A 65 5.15 -12.81 -3.94
CA TYR A 65 4.41 -11.84 -4.75
C TYR A 65 3.69 -12.54 -5.89
N LYS A 66 4.43 -13.40 -6.62
CA LYS A 66 3.88 -14.18 -7.72
C LYS A 66 2.77 -15.14 -7.27
N LYS A 67 2.89 -15.75 -6.10
CA LYS A 67 1.83 -16.60 -5.51
C LYS A 67 0.58 -15.78 -5.14
N MET A 68 0.76 -14.58 -4.61
CA MET A 68 -0.34 -13.71 -4.17
C MET A 68 -1.08 -13.03 -5.34
N TYR A 69 -0.34 -12.50 -6.30
CA TYR A 69 -0.88 -11.62 -7.36
C TYR A 69 -0.95 -12.29 -8.73
N GLY A 70 -0.36 -13.47 -8.90
CA GLY A 70 -0.35 -14.21 -10.17
C GLY A 70 0.58 -13.65 -11.25
N SER A 71 1.30 -12.56 -10.97
CA SER A 71 2.32 -11.98 -11.85
C SER A 71 3.62 -11.72 -11.09
N ASP A 72 4.76 -11.74 -11.79
CA ASP A 72 6.05 -11.39 -11.22
C ASP A 72 6.36 -9.91 -11.53
N SER A 73 5.63 -9.02 -10.85
CA SER A 73 5.64 -7.58 -11.11
C SER A 73 6.15 -6.75 -9.94
N LEU A 74 6.71 -7.41 -8.92
CA LEU A 74 7.23 -6.73 -7.73
C LEU A 74 8.25 -5.65 -8.09
N GLU A 75 9.21 -5.96 -8.96
CA GLU A 75 10.24 -5.00 -9.38
C GLU A 75 9.63 -3.75 -10.05
N VAL A 76 8.55 -3.91 -10.81
CA VAL A 76 7.82 -2.81 -11.43
C VAL A 76 7.19 -1.92 -10.34
N VAL A 77 6.57 -2.52 -9.33
CA VAL A 77 5.98 -1.78 -8.21
C VAL A 77 7.05 -1.02 -7.41
N LEU A 78 8.19 -1.67 -7.12
CA LEU A 78 9.29 -1.05 -6.37
C LEU A 78 9.90 0.15 -7.13
N LYS A 79 10.14 0.00 -8.44
CA LYS A 79 10.56 1.11 -9.30
C LYS A 79 9.51 2.23 -9.35
N GLY A 80 8.22 1.87 -9.32
CA GLY A 80 7.12 2.81 -9.24
C GLY A 80 7.10 3.63 -7.94
N LEU A 81 7.40 2.98 -6.81
CA LEU A 81 7.57 3.65 -5.51
C LEU A 81 8.75 4.63 -5.53
N THR A 82 9.90 4.23 -6.08
CA THR A 82 11.05 5.11 -6.28
C THR A 82 10.67 6.33 -7.11
N LYS A 83 10.01 6.11 -8.26
CA LYS A 83 9.56 7.21 -9.13
C LYS A 83 8.57 8.14 -8.44
N ALA A 84 7.62 7.60 -7.69
CA ALA A 84 6.66 8.39 -6.92
C ALA A 84 7.35 9.28 -5.89
N LYS A 85 8.37 8.76 -5.20
CA LYS A 85 9.20 9.53 -4.26
C LYS A 85 9.95 10.64 -4.99
N GLU A 86 10.63 10.33 -6.09
CA GLU A 86 11.42 11.27 -6.89
C GLU A 86 10.61 12.47 -7.38
N VAL A 87 9.35 12.26 -7.82
CA VAL A 87 8.50 13.35 -8.30
C VAL A 87 7.90 14.19 -7.18
N GLY A 88 8.04 13.76 -5.92
CA GLY A 88 7.56 14.49 -4.74
C GLY A 88 6.18 14.09 -4.24
N LEU A 89 5.66 12.91 -4.61
CA LEU A 89 4.48 12.36 -3.93
C LEU A 89 4.86 11.98 -2.51
N THR A 90 4.32 12.69 -1.52
CA THR A 90 4.67 12.49 -0.11
C THR A 90 3.52 12.83 0.82
N PRO A 91 3.30 12.04 1.89
CA PRO A 91 4.00 10.81 2.23
C PRO A 91 3.60 9.63 1.33
N ILE A 92 4.49 8.65 1.15
CA ILE A 92 4.14 7.36 0.55
C ILE A 92 3.84 6.38 1.69
N LYS A 93 2.64 5.80 1.68
CA LYS A 93 2.24 4.78 2.66
C LYS A 93 2.21 3.40 2.01
N LEU A 94 2.74 2.37 2.67
CA LEU A 94 2.64 0.99 2.22
C LEU A 94 1.61 0.25 3.06
N ASN A 95 0.52 -0.16 2.43
CA ASN A 95 -0.49 -0.99 3.04
C ASN A 95 -0.09 -2.45 2.93
N TYR A 96 0.13 -3.08 4.07
CA TYR A 96 0.59 -4.44 4.17
C TYR A 96 -0.36 -5.24 5.04
N VAL A 97 -1.13 -6.14 4.40
CA VAL A 97 -2.05 -7.05 5.09
C VAL A 97 -1.28 -8.29 5.50
N VAL A 98 -1.22 -8.55 6.80
CA VAL A 98 -0.51 -9.72 7.35
C VAL A 98 -1.35 -10.98 7.15
N LEU A 99 -0.73 -12.00 6.56
CA LEU A 99 -1.30 -13.32 6.33
C LEU A 99 -0.37 -14.38 6.91
N LYS A 100 -0.87 -15.08 7.94
CA LYS A 100 -0.13 -16.11 8.66
C LYS A 100 0.37 -17.22 7.72
N GLY A 101 1.65 -17.56 7.82
CA GLY A 101 2.31 -18.58 6.99
C GLY A 101 2.43 -18.21 5.50
N ILE A 102 2.18 -16.95 5.14
CA ILE A 102 2.39 -16.44 3.78
C ILE A 102 3.48 -15.37 3.79
N ASN A 103 3.26 -14.26 4.50
CA ASN A 103 4.15 -13.10 4.48
C ASN A 103 4.55 -12.63 5.89
N ASP A 104 4.03 -13.26 6.95
CA ASP A 104 4.18 -12.87 8.35
C ASP A 104 5.63 -12.80 8.87
N GLU A 105 6.57 -13.42 8.17
CA GLU A 105 8.01 -13.37 8.49
C GLU A 105 8.73 -12.13 7.91
N GLU A 106 8.05 -11.25 7.17
CA GLU A 106 8.66 -10.12 6.46
C GLU A 106 8.56 -8.77 7.21
N MET A 107 8.08 -8.75 8.46
CA MET A 107 7.84 -7.49 9.19
C MET A 107 9.09 -6.63 9.31
N ASP A 108 10.19 -7.19 9.81
CA ASP A 108 11.44 -6.45 10.01
C ASP A 108 12.02 -5.95 8.68
N ASP A 109 11.95 -6.76 7.62
CA ASP A 109 12.38 -6.37 6.28
C ASP A 109 11.56 -5.17 5.76
N LEU A 110 10.25 -5.18 5.97
CA LEU A 110 9.35 -4.08 5.58
C LEU A 110 9.57 -2.81 6.40
N VAL A 111 9.82 -2.94 7.71
CA VAL A 111 10.16 -1.81 8.57
C VAL A 111 11.46 -1.16 8.10
N ASN A 112 12.50 -1.96 7.86
CA ASN A 112 13.79 -1.47 7.36
C ASN A 112 13.63 -0.82 5.97
N PHE A 113 12.92 -1.49 5.05
CA PHE A 113 12.65 -0.96 3.72
C PHE A 113 11.93 0.39 3.78
N CYS A 114 10.91 0.53 4.64
CA CYS A 114 10.21 1.79 4.79
C CYS A 114 11.09 2.87 5.41
N ALA A 115 11.89 2.53 6.42
CA ALA A 115 12.81 3.47 7.06
C ALA A 115 13.87 4.00 6.08
N GLU A 116 14.50 3.12 5.30
CA GLU A 116 15.51 3.48 4.29
C GLU A 116 14.94 4.38 3.18
N ASN A 117 13.66 4.20 2.86
CA ASN A 117 13.00 4.92 1.77
C ASN A 117 12.13 6.09 2.24
N GLU A 118 12.06 6.39 3.54
CA GLU A 118 11.17 7.40 4.13
C GLU A 118 9.68 7.15 3.79
N PHE A 119 9.29 5.89 3.78
CA PHE A 119 7.90 5.46 3.63
C PHE A 119 7.26 5.20 4.98
N ILE A 120 5.93 5.25 5.01
CA ILE A 120 5.14 4.91 6.20
C ILE A 120 4.57 3.50 6.02
N LEU A 121 5.01 2.56 6.84
CA LEU A 121 4.42 1.22 6.86
C LEU A 121 3.06 1.24 7.59
N GLN A 122 2.04 0.66 6.96
CA GLN A 122 0.72 0.45 7.56
C GLN A 122 0.44 -1.05 7.61
N ILE A 123 0.55 -1.61 8.80
CA ILE A 123 0.25 -3.01 9.06
C ILE A 123 -1.24 -3.15 9.29
N ILE A 124 -1.85 -4.11 8.59
CA ILE A 124 -3.29 -4.30 8.57
C ILE A 124 -3.59 -5.76 8.90
N GLU A 125 -4.42 -5.98 9.91
CA GLU A 125 -4.93 -7.33 10.21
C GLU A 125 -5.91 -7.80 9.15
N LEU A 126 -5.91 -9.10 8.88
CA LEU A 126 -6.94 -9.72 8.07
C LEU A 126 -8.29 -9.58 8.78
N HIS A 127 -9.29 -8.98 8.12
CA HIS A 127 -10.64 -8.84 8.68
C HIS A 127 -11.55 -10.01 8.29
N LYS A 128 -12.47 -10.37 9.19
CA LYS A 128 -13.50 -11.37 8.91
C LYS A 128 -14.58 -10.78 8.01
N VAL A 129 -14.76 -11.35 6.82
CA VAL A 129 -15.81 -10.94 5.87
C VAL A 129 -17.15 -11.58 6.25
N SER A 130 -18.27 -10.94 5.94
CA SER A 130 -19.63 -11.41 6.30
C SER A 130 -19.93 -12.83 5.78
N ARG A 131 -20.83 -13.54 6.48
CA ARG A 131 -21.19 -14.96 6.25
C ARG A 131 -21.48 -15.32 4.80
N SER A 132 -22.06 -14.41 4.00
CA SER A 132 -22.38 -14.68 2.59
C SER A 132 -21.16 -14.86 1.68
N VAL A 133 -19.96 -14.46 2.13
CA VAL A 133 -18.70 -14.64 1.40
C VAL A 133 -17.75 -15.62 2.13
N SER A 134 -17.87 -15.75 3.46
CA SER A 134 -16.86 -16.41 4.29
C SER A 134 -17.11 -17.87 4.66
N GLU A 135 -18.31 -18.42 4.49
CA GLU A 135 -18.59 -19.80 4.95
C GLU A 135 -17.90 -20.91 4.14
N HIS A 136 -17.31 -20.61 2.97
CA HIS A 136 -16.92 -21.69 2.06
C HIS A 136 -15.47 -22.19 2.18
N ASN A 137 -14.53 -21.49 2.83
CA ASN A 137 -13.10 -21.86 2.68
C ASN A 137 -12.21 -21.82 3.94
N GLY A 138 -12.72 -21.42 5.13
CA GLY A 138 -11.89 -21.33 6.35
C GLY A 138 -10.66 -20.42 6.21
N PHE A 139 -10.69 -19.48 5.27
CA PHE A 139 -9.55 -18.64 4.89
C PHE A 139 -9.10 -17.75 6.04
N TYR A 140 -10.07 -17.13 6.73
CA TYR A 140 -9.78 -16.30 7.90
C TYR A 140 -9.10 -17.12 8.99
N GLU A 141 -9.68 -18.27 9.36
CA GLU A 141 -9.13 -19.14 10.41
C GLU A 141 -7.74 -19.67 10.06
N LYS A 142 -7.45 -19.87 8.77
CA LYS A 142 -6.16 -20.34 8.27
C LYS A 142 -5.08 -19.25 8.27
N PHE A 143 -5.42 -18.04 7.84
CA PHE A 143 -4.46 -16.97 7.54
C PHE A 143 -4.51 -15.78 8.48
N TYR A 144 -5.44 -15.75 9.44
CA TYR A 144 -5.47 -14.71 10.47
C TYR A 144 -4.18 -14.75 11.30
N PHE A 145 -3.60 -13.57 11.48
CA PHE A 145 -2.44 -13.29 12.30
C PHE A 145 -2.84 -12.22 13.31
N ASP A 146 -2.68 -12.52 14.59
CA ASP A 146 -2.88 -11.57 15.69
C ASP A 146 -1.67 -10.65 15.75
N VAL A 147 -1.85 -9.35 15.46
CA VAL A 147 -0.74 -8.39 15.46
C VAL A 147 -0.44 -7.82 16.85
N THR A 148 -1.19 -8.20 17.89
CA THR A 148 -0.96 -7.71 19.26
C THR A 148 0.49 -7.89 19.73
N PRO A 149 1.14 -9.06 19.55
CA PRO A 149 2.54 -9.24 19.95
C PRO A 149 3.50 -8.32 19.16
N LEU A 150 3.18 -8.02 17.91
CA LEU A 150 3.97 -7.14 17.06
C LEU A 150 3.87 -5.68 17.52
N ILE A 151 2.69 -5.24 17.93
CA ILE A 151 2.49 -3.91 18.53
C ILE A 151 3.37 -3.77 19.77
N GLU A 152 3.31 -4.72 20.71
CA GLU A 152 4.14 -4.70 21.92
C GLU A 152 5.64 -4.68 21.63
N GLU A 153 6.07 -5.35 20.55
CA GLU A 153 7.46 -5.34 20.11
C GLU A 153 7.86 -3.97 19.56
N PHE A 154 7.03 -3.38 18.71
CA PHE A 154 7.30 -2.07 18.12
C PHE A 154 7.24 -0.95 19.13
N GLU A 155 6.33 -0.99 20.10
CA GLU A 155 6.29 -0.02 21.20
C GLU A 155 7.61 0.01 22.00
N LYS A 156 8.26 -1.15 22.18
CA LYS A 156 9.57 -1.23 22.87
C LYS A 156 10.71 -0.62 22.05
N LYS A 157 10.58 -0.59 20.73
CA LYS A 157 11.59 -0.03 19.80
C LYS A 157 11.28 1.41 19.39
N ALA A 158 10.06 1.89 19.64
CA ALA A 158 9.59 3.19 19.20
C ALA A 158 10.28 4.34 19.94
N ILE A 159 10.64 5.38 19.20
CA ILE A 159 11.16 6.64 19.76
C ILE A 159 10.01 7.46 20.37
N ASP A 160 8.84 7.38 19.76
CA ASP A 160 7.62 8.05 20.18
C ASP A 160 6.39 7.21 19.79
N ILE A 161 5.32 7.32 20.58
CA ILE A 161 4.07 6.58 20.37
C ILE A 161 2.90 7.57 20.49
N GLU A 162 2.15 7.72 19.40
CA GLU A 162 0.89 8.46 19.37
C GLU A 162 -0.29 7.46 19.32
N VAL A 163 -1.25 7.60 20.24
CA VAL A 163 -2.45 6.75 20.35
C VAL A 163 -3.72 7.55 20.11
#